data_AF-A0AAJ7J6N9-F1
#
_entry.id   AF-A0AAJ7J6N9-F1
#
_cell.length_a   1.000
_cell.length_b   1.000
_cell.length_c   1.000
_cell.angle_alpha   90.00
_cell.angle_beta   90.00
_cell.angle_gamma   90.00
#
_symmetry.space_group_name_H-M   'P 1'
#
loop_
_entity.id
_entity.type
_entity.pdbx_description
1 polymer ?
#
loop_
_entity_poly.entity_id
_entity_poly.type
_entity_poly.pdbx_seq_one_letter_code
_entity_poly.pdbx_strand_id
1 'polypeptide(L)'
;MRPSLFDENARVLLVGEGNFSFSVALFRLNLNVNITATCYETDVGQHLGKKNIEYLKNNGVRVLLGVDATNLKQHPILRTELFDKIIFNFPHVGGKMRIERNRELLRLFFMSISDLLKADGQVSVTLCNGQGGTLADDPQRRWDDSWKITEMAAHGNFLLTRVEPFLWSSFQNYIVTGYRSLDKQFHSVGALTHVFVKAEPPTIENIAPKEKVNTKCKNLNKNIFKSICTSKWLRERENIPKPLRSVKPRAQTDTERSIVDLKQVRVIGGKGGDGQISFLHLWSNEYAGPDGGDGGHGGHVIFQATHDVKDLAHISSVLKADDGERGESKDCFGKNAEHAIVRVPMGTIVRNAEGKIIADLNREGMMFIAARGGSGGHGNSFFKSDVQQAPRISEYGAHGEDLQYVLEISSMAHVGLIGLPNAGKSTLLRAISRARPKVAAYPFTTLKPYLGMVLYDDHEQIAVADLPGLIAGAHKNRGLGIQFLKHAERCKILLFILDVTNDEPWADYDTLRHEISEFNIRLNDRMHLIAANKIDLPGAAEKLELLKEKLNVPIVPVSAKLGTNVSTLLRELRILYDKVVENNENALQYEKDPN
;
A
#
# COMPACT_ATOMS: atom_id res chain seq x y z
N MET A 1 -21.20 -1.65 35.91
CA MET A 1 -22.50 -0.97 36.11
C MET A 1 -23.11 -1.38 37.45
N ARG A 2 -23.26 -0.43 38.38
CA ARG A 2 -23.93 -0.62 39.69
C ARG A 2 -25.42 -0.25 39.62
N PRO A 3 -26.33 -0.91 40.36
CA PRO A 3 -27.76 -0.55 40.39
C PRO A 3 -28.03 0.89 40.87
N SER A 4 -27.13 1.47 41.68
CA SER A 4 -27.18 2.84 42.19
C SER A 4 -27.00 3.94 41.12
N LEU A 5 -26.96 3.57 39.83
CA LEU A 5 -26.76 4.49 38.71
C LEU A 5 -28.05 5.01 38.10
N PHE A 6 -29.20 4.43 38.46
CA PHE A 6 -30.49 4.78 37.88
C PHE A 6 -31.28 5.66 38.84
N ASP A 7 -31.67 6.84 38.37
CA ASP A 7 -32.59 7.71 39.10
C ASP A 7 -34.02 7.17 39.02
N GLU A 8 -34.82 7.40 40.07
CA GLU A 8 -36.22 6.98 40.07
C GLU A 8 -36.98 7.63 38.89
N ASN A 9 -37.81 6.84 38.23
CA ASN A 9 -38.58 7.21 37.03
C ASN A 9 -37.75 7.56 35.78
N ALA A 10 -36.44 7.28 35.76
CA ALA A 10 -35.62 7.47 34.57
C ALA A 10 -36.12 6.61 33.39
N ARG A 11 -36.12 7.19 32.19
CA ARG A 11 -36.42 6.48 30.93
C ARG A 11 -35.14 5.84 30.39
N VAL A 12 -35.15 4.51 30.29
CA VAL A 12 -33.99 3.72 29.89
C VAL A 12 -34.27 3.00 28.57
N LEU A 13 -33.43 3.23 27.57
CA LEU A 13 -33.45 2.52 26.29
C LEU A 13 -32.37 1.44 26.29
N LEU A 14 -32.77 0.19 26.11
CA LEU A 14 -31.86 -0.95 25.91
C LEU A 14 -31.80 -1.28 24.42
N VAL A 15 -30.59 -1.24 23.85
CA VAL A 15 -30.36 -1.37 22.41
C VAL A 15 -29.72 -2.72 22.08
N GLY A 16 -30.32 -3.45 21.13
CA GLY A 16 -29.75 -4.68 20.57
C GLY A 16 -29.83 -5.92 21.48
N GLU A 17 -30.90 -6.05 22.26
CA GLU A 17 -31.14 -7.21 23.12
C GLU A 17 -31.49 -8.45 22.28
N GLY A 18 -30.60 -9.44 22.20
CA GLY A 18 -30.87 -10.67 21.44
C GLY A 18 -31.88 -11.64 22.09
N ASN A 19 -31.87 -11.75 23.43
CA ASN A 19 -32.74 -12.67 24.19
C ASN A 19 -33.53 -11.99 25.32
N PHE A 20 -33.43 -10.66 25.46
CA PHE A 20 -34.07 -9.86 26.51
C PHE A 20 -33.72 -10.25 27.96
N SER A 21 -32.69 -11.08 28.19
CA SER A 21 -32.34 -11.53 29.53
C SER A 21 -31.81 -10.41 30.43
N PHE A 22 -31.12 -9.42 29.86
CA PHE A 22 -30.66 -8.24 30.60
C PHE A 22 -31.84 -7.37 31.01
N SER A 23 -32.79 -7.13 30.08
CA SER A 23 -34.03 -6.40 30.37
C SER A 23 -34.80 -7.01 31.54
N VAL A 24 -34.95 -8.34 31.55
CA VAL A 24 -35.60 -9.07 32.65
C VAL A 24 -34.81 -8.93 33.95
N ALA A 25 -33.49 -9.08 33.92
CA ALA A 25 -32.64 -8.95 35.09
C ALA A 25 -32.69 -7.53 35.68
N LEU A 26 -32.69 -6.50 34.82
CA LEU A 26 -32.79 -5.11 35.22
C LEU A 26 -34.16 -4.80 35.84
N PHE A 27 -35.25 -5.31 35.24
CA PHE A 27 -36.60 -5.14 35.79
C PHE A 27 -36.74 -5.76 37.19
N ARG A 28 -36.16 -6.95 37.41
CA ARG A 28 -36.22 -7.65 38.71
C ARG A 28 -35.49 -6.94 39.84
N LEU A 29 -34.57 -6.02 39.54
CA LEU A 29 -33.93 -5.18 40.56
C LEU A 29 -34.89 -4.13 41.15
N ASN A 30 -36.10 -4.00 40.59
CA ASN A 30 -37.18 -3.14 41.08
C ASN A 30 -36.75 -1.67 41.29
N LEU A 31 -35.97 -1.14 40.36
CA LEU A 31 -35.37 0.20 40.42
C LEU A 31 -36.35 1.34 40.08
N ASN A 32 -37.65 1.04 39.91
CA ASN A 32 -38.70 1.99 39.53
C ASN A 32 -38.34 2.86 38.30
N VAL A 33 -37.83 2.23 37.23
CA VAL A 33 -37.45 2.87 35.96
C VAL A 33 -38.35 2.45 34.81
N ASN A 34 -38.50 3.33 33.81
CA ASN A 34 -39.30 3.05 32.63
C ASN A 34 -38.42 2.49 31.50
N ILE A 35 -38.49 1.17 31.28
CA ILE A 35 -37.61 0.44 30.37
C ILE A 35 -38.27 0.32 28.99
N THR A 36 -37.54 0.68 27.94
CA THR A 36 -37.83 0.31 26.55
C THR A 36 -36.73 -0.60 26.04
N ALA A 37 -37.05 -1.86 25.77
CA ALA A 37 -36.11 -2.85 25.26
C ALA A 37 -36.27 -3.04 23.76
N THR A 38 -35.16 -3.07 23.03
CA THR A 38 -35.16 -3.15 21.56
C THR A 38 -34.28 -4.29 21.05
N CYS A 39 -34.67 -4.88 19.93
CA CYS A 39 -33.96 -5.97 19.26
C CYS A 39 -33.89 -5.70 17.75
N TYR A 40 -32.80 -6.13 17.11
CA TYR A 40 -32.63 -5.95 15.67
C TYR A 40 -33.45 -6.97 14.87
N GLU A 41 -33.58 -8.20 15.37
CA GLU A 41 -34.38 -9.23 14.73
C GLU A 41 -35.88 -8.89 14.76
N THR A 42 -36.58 -9.19 13.66
CA THR A 42 -38.05 -9.02 13.56
C THR A 42 -38.83 -10.14 14.25
N ASP A 43 -38.21 -11.32 14.41
CA ASP A 43 -38.75 -12.45 15.18
C ASP A 43 -37.62 -13.11 16.00
N VAL A 44 -37.89 -13.34 17.29
CA VAL A 44 -36.96 -14.00 18.20
C VAL A 44 -37.31 -15.48 18.24
N GLY A 45 -36.63 -16.28 17.40
CA GLY A 45 -36.93 -17.71 17.24
C GLY A 45 -36.69 -18.58 18.49
N GLN A 46 -35.98 -18.09 19.50
CA GLN A 46 -35.63 -18.86 20.71
C GLN A 46 -36.78 -18.89 21.72
N HIS A 47 -37.11 -20.07 22.24
CA HIS A 47 -38.16 -20.26 23.26
C HIS A 47 -37.93 -19.38 24.50
N LEU A 48 -36.67 -19.24 24.96
CA LEU A 48 -36.32 -18.39 26.09
C LEU A 48 -36.57 -16.90 25.80
N GLY A 49 -36.19 -16.44 24.60
CA GLY A 49 -36.43 -15.06 24.17
C GLY A 49 -37.93 -14.73 24.11
N LYS A 50 -38.74 -15.64 23.54
CA LYS A 50 -40.21 -15.49 23.52
C LYS A 50 -40.81 -15.38 24.94
N LYS A 51 -40.37 -16.26 25.85
CA LYS A 51 -40.79 -16.22 27.26
C LYS A 51 -40.40 -14.91 27.96
N ASN A 52 -39.21 -14.39 27.69
CA ASN A 52 -38.75 -13.11 28.26
C ASN A 52 -39.55 -11.93 27.70
N ILE A 53 -39.83 -11.91 26.40
CA ILE A 53 -40.66 -10.87 25.77
C ILE A 53 -42.07 -10.87 26.39
N GLU A 54 -42.69 -12.04 26.54
CA GLU A 54 -44.01 -12.17 27.15
C GLU A 54 -44.00 -11.71 28.60
N TYR A 55 -43.00 -12.12 29.39
CA TYR A 55 -42.83 -11.66 30.77
C TYR A 55 -42.69 -10.13 30.85
N LEU A 56 -41.85 -9.52 30.02
CA LEU A 56 -41.66 -8.06 30.01
C LEU A 56 -42.94 -7.32 29.63
N LYS A 57 -43.64 -7.76 28.58
CA LYS A 57 -44.91 -7.15 28.15
C LYS A 57 -46.00 -7.28 29.22
N ASN A 58 -46.13 -8.44 29.86
CA ASN A 58 -47.10 -8.65 30.94
C ASN A 58 -46.84 -7.77 32.16
N ASN A 59 -45.59 -7.36 32.37
CA ASN A 59 -45.18 -6.43 33.44
C ASN A 59 -45.09 -4.97 32.96
N GLY A 60 -45.67 -4.63 31.80
CA GLY A 60 -45.78 -3.25 31.32
C GLY A 60 -44.50 -2.67 30.70
N VAL A 61 -43.45 -3.47 30.49
CA VAL A 61 -42.22 -3.03 29.83
C VAL A 61 -42.41 -3.00 28.32
N ARG A 62 -42.00 -1.90 27.68
CA ARG A 62 -42.14 -1.73 26.23
C ARG A 62 -41.04 -2.52 25.50
N VAL A 63 -41.45 -3.41 24.60
CA VAL A 63 -40.54 -4.24 23.79
C VAL A 63 -40.75 -3.94 22.29
N LEU A 64 -39.69 -3.56 21.59
CA LEU A 64 -39.67 -3.24 20.15
C LEU A 64 -38.75 -4.20 19.39
N LEU A 65 -39.22 -4.74 18.27
CA LEU A 65 -38.50 -5.66 17.40
C LEU A 65 -38.19 -4.97 16.06
N GLY A 66 -37.16 -5.43 15.32
CA GLY A 66 -36.77 -4.83 14.04
C GLY A 66 -36.15 -3.44 14.15
N VAL A 67 -35.53 -3.11 15.29
CA VAL A 67 -34.94 -1.79 15.55
C VAL A 67 -33.46 -1.77 15.16
N ASP A 68 -33.11 -0.91 14.19
CA ASP A 68 -31.72 -0.69 13.80
C ASP A 68 -31.02 0.33 14.70
N ALA A 69 -30.01 -0.14 15.44
CA ALA A 69 -29.18 0.70 16.30
C ALA A 69 -28.43 1.81 15.53
N THR A 70 -28.13 1.61 14.25
CA THR A 70 -27.46 2.59 13.41
C THR A 70 -28.39 3.72 12.94
N ASN A 71 -29.71 3.53 13.06
CA ASN A 71 -30.71 4.51 12.63
C ASN A 71 -31.97 4.48 13.51
N LEU A 72 -31.79 4.69 14.82
CA LEU A 72 -32.88 4.62 15.80
C LEU A 72 -34.03 5.61 15.53
N LYS A 73 -33.74 6.74 14.89
CA LYS A 73 -34.74 7.75 14.50
C LYS A 73 -35.74 7.27 13.46
N GLN A 74 -35.39 6.27 12.65
CA GLN A 74 -36.31 5.74 11.65
C GLN A 74 -37.50 5.04 12.31
N HIS A 75 -37.34 4.56 13.55
CA HIS A 75 -38.41 3.89 14.26
C HIS A 75 -39.48 4.88 14.75
N PRO A 76 -40.77 4.72 14.36
CA PRO A 76 -41.82 5.72 14.60
C PRO A 76 -42.04 6.08 16.07
N ILE A 77 -41.82 5.13 16.97
CA ILE A 77 -42.02 5.28 18.42
C ILE A 77 -40.82 5.96 19.09
N LEU A 78 -39.60 5.67 18.64
CA LEU A 78 -38.39 6.17 19.30
C LEU A 78 -38.15 7.64 18.96
N ARG A 79 -38.46 8.08 17.73
CA ARG A 79 -38.24 9.47 17.29
C ARG A 79 -38.97 10.54 18.12
N THR A 80 -40.01 10.17 18.86
CA THR A 80 -40.84 11.09 19.64
C THR A 80 -40.49 11.12 21.12
N GLU A 81 -39.55 10.29 21.57
CA GLU A 81 -39.21 10.14 22.98
C GLU A 81 -37.75 10.49 23.25
N LEU A 82 -37.50 11.05 24.44
CA LEU A 82 -36.17 11.31 24.97
C LEU A 82 -35.89 10.39 26.14
N PHE A 83 -34.66 9.89 26.20
CA PHE A 83 -34.19 8.94 27.19
C PHE A 83 -33.15 9.57 28.11
N ASP A 84 -33.21 9.20 29.39
CA ASP A 84 -32.22 9.56 30.40
C ASP A 84 -30.97 8.68 30.28
N LYS A 85 -31.17 7.41 29.90
CA LYS A 85 -30.07 6.47 29.67
C LYS A 85 -30.29 5.63 28.44
N ILE A 86 -29.22 5.45 27.67
CA ILE A 86 -29.18 4.53 26.53
C ILE A 86 -28.07 3.51 26.78
N ILE A 87 -28.40 2.23 26.74
CA ILE A 87 -27.46 1.14 27.06
C ILE A 87 -27.32 0.23 25.84
N PHE A 88 -26.09 0.01 25.39
CA PHE A 88 -25.76 -0.92 24.33
C PHE A 88 -24.68 -1.91 24.81
N ASN A 89 -25.12 -3.11 25.18
CA ASN A 89 -24.23 -4.14 25.71
C ASN A 89 -23.72 -5.06 24.59
N PHE A 90 -22.40 -5.22 24.52
CA PHE A 90 -21.70 -6.10 23.58
C PHE A 90 -22.13 -5.92 22.10
N PRO A 91 -22.12 -4.68 21.57
CA PRO A 91 -22.51 -4.41 20.18
C PRO A 91 -21.64 -5.20 19.21
N HIS A 92 -22.24 -5.86 18.21
CA HIS A 92 -21.46 -6.61 17.22
C HIS A 92 -22.24 -6.82 15.92
N VAL A 93 -21.60 -6.64 14.75
CA VAL A 93 -22.24 -6.81 13.42
C VAL A 93 -22.30 -8.28 12.98
N GLY A 94 -21.51 -9.12 13.63
CA GLY A 94 -21.46 -10.55 13.35
C GLY A 94 -20.39 -10.97 12.34
N GLY A 95 -19.87 -12.18 12.52
CA GLY A 95 -18.77 -12.76 11.74
C GLY A 95 -17.43 -12.73 12.48
N LYS A 96 -16.48 -13.58 12.05
CA LYS A 96 -15.11 -13.55 12.62
C LYS A 96 -14.35 -12.32 12.12
N MET A 97 -13.66 -11.62 13.03
CA MET A 97 -12.63 -10.60 12.75
C MET A 97 -13.07 -9.46 11.81
N ARG A 98 -14.07 -8.68 12.21
CA ARG A 98 -14.58 -7.51 11.46
C ARG A 98 -14.49 -6.21 12.28
N ILE A 99 -13.30 -5.87 12.76
CA ILE A 99 -13.07 -4.71 13.63
C ILE A 99 -13.61 -3.42 12.98
N GLU A 100 -13.36 -3.21 11.69
CA GLU A 100 -13.85 -2.03 10.95
C GLU A 100 -15.38 -1.94 10.93
N ARG A 101 -16.09 -3.06 10.79
CA ARG A 101 -17.56 -3.05 10.81
C ARG A 101 -18.12 -2.79 12.21
N ASN A 102 -17.45 -3.29 13.25
CA ASN A 102 -17.86 -3.01 14.63
C ASN A 102 -17.58 -1.54 15.01
N ARG A 103 -16.49 -0.96 14.50
CA ARG A 103 -16.23 0.49 14.58
C ARG A 103 -17.34 1.28 13.90
N GLU A 104 -17.71 0.89 12.68
CA GLU A 104 -18.77 1.56 11.93
C GLU A 104 -20.14 1.45 12.63
N LEU A 105 -20.46 0.28 13.20
CA LEU A 105 -21.67 0.11 14.04
C LEU A 105 -21.68 1.09 15.21
N LEU A 106 -20.58 1.19 15.96
CA LEU A 106 -20.48 2.13 17.08
C LEU A 106 -20.58 3.58 16.60
N ARG A 107 -19.89 3.94 15.51
CA ARG A 107 -19.92 5.29 14.94
C ARG A 107 -21.35 5.70 14.59
N LEU A 108 -22.06 4.86 13.84
CA LEU A 108 -23.43 5.14 13.43
C LEU A 108 -24.40 5.12 14.61
N PHE A 109 -24.19 4.23 15.58
CA PHE A 109 -24.96 4.22 16.83
C PHE A 109 -24.84 5.55 17.60
N PHE A 110 -23.62 6.05 17.83
CA PHE A 110 -23.43 7.33 18.53
C PHE A 110 -24.04 8.51 17.77
N MET A 111 -24.01 8.47 16.44
CA MET A 111 -24.69 9.47 15.62
C MET A 111 -26.22 9.36 15.73
N SER A 112 -26.78 8.15 15.79
CA SER A 112 -28.23 7.92 15.80
C SER A 112 -28.88 8.34 17.12
N ILE A 113 -28.18 8.19 18.24
CA ILE A 113 -28.70 8.50 19.59
C ILE A 113 -28.60 9.97 19.98
N SER A 114 -27.85 10.80 19.25
CA SER A 114 -27.54 12.17 19.67
C SER A 114 -28.81 12.98 19.98
N ASP A 115 -29.89 12.77 19.22
CA ASP A 115 -31.15 13.50 19.40
C ASP A 115 -32.22 12.74 20.18
N LEU A 116 -31.90 11.52 20.65
CA LEU A 116 -32.77 10.70 21.48
C LEU A 116 -32.41 10.80 22.97
N LEU A 117 -31.27 11.43 23.28
CA LEU A 117 -30.78 11.60 24.64
C LEU A 117 -31.17 12.97 25.20
N LYS A 118 -31.62 13.00 26.46
CA LYS A 118 -31.78 14.26 27.20
C LYS A 118 -30.43 14.98 27.39
N ALA A 119 -30.47 16.27 27.70
CA ALA A 119 -29.26 17.10 27.85
C ALA A 119 -28.27 16.58 28.91
N ASP A 120 -28.79 16.02 30.01
CA ASP A 120 -28.07 15.40 31.12
C ASP A 120 -28.00 13.86 31.02
N GLY A 121 -28.46 13.30 29.91
CA GLY A 121 -28.54 11.86 29.72
C GLY A 121 -27.16 11.20 29.56
N GLN A 122 -27.12 9.90 29.82
CA GLN A 122 -25.90 9.09 29.76
C GLN A 122 -26.04 7.94 28.76
N VAL A 123 -24.97 7.66 28.03
CA VAL A 123 -24.87 6.51 27.13
C VAL A 123 -23.88 5.53 27.73
N SER A 124 -24.26 4.26 27.87
CA SER A 124 -23.38 3.20 28.38
C SER A 124 -23.17 2.15 27.30
N VAL A 125 -21.90 1.91 26.95
CA VAL A 125 -21.52 0.88 25.98
C VAL A 125 -20.57 -0.11 26.64
N THR A 126 -20.97 -1.38 26.69
CA THR A 126 -20.17 -2.44 27.32
C THR A 126 -19.44 -3.25 26.27
N LEU A 127 -18.12 -3.40 26.41
CA LEU A 127 -17.26 -4.16 25.51
C LEU A 127 -16.49 -5.24 26.28
N CYS A 128 -16.09 -6.32 25.60
CA CYS A 128 -15.21 -7.31 26.21
C CYS A 128 -13.82 -6.69 26.48
N ASN A 129 -13.12 -7.23 27.48
CA ASN A 129 -11.82 -6.72 27.88
C ASN A 129 -10.83 -6.65 26.70
N GLY A 130 -10.08 -5.55 26.61
CA GLY A 130 -9.12 -5.31 25.52
C GLY A 130 -9.74 -4.72 24.25
N GLN A 131 -11.07 -4.67 24.11
CA GLN A 131 -11.71 -4.19 22.88
C GLN A 131 -11.87 -2.68 22.83
N GLY A 132 -11.98 -1.98 23.96
CA GLY A 132 -12.34 -0.56 23.98
C GLY A 132 -11.30 0.34 23.30
N GLY A 133 -10.02 0.02 23.50
CA GLY A 133 -8.90 0.89 23.10
C GLY A 133 -8.66 2.02 24.09
N THR A 134 -9.10 1.85 25.34
CA THR A 134 -8.89 2.79 26.44
C THR A 134 -7.73 2.35 27.31
N LEU A 135 -7.22 3.25 28.16
CA LEU A 135 -6.16 2.93 29.12
C LEU A 135 -6.61 1.94 30.21
N ALA A 136 -7.92 1.72 30.37
CA ALA A 136 -8.48 0.79 31.35
C ALA A 136 -8.51 -0.67 30.84
N ASP A 137 -8.27 -0.89 29.54
CA ASP A 137 -8.25 -2.23 28.94
C ASP A 137 -6.99 -3.02 29.35
N ASP A 138 -7.14 -4.26 29.81
CA ASP A 138 -6.03 -5.14 30.21
C ASP A 138 -6.21 -6.57 29.65
N PRO A 139 -5.43 -7.02 28.65
CA PRO A 139 -4.26 -6.36 28.10
C PRO A 139 -4.64 -5.20 27.18
N GLN A 140 -3.85 -4.13 27.24
CA GLN A 140 -4.00 -3.00 26.35
C GLN A 140 -3.69 -3.42 24.90
N ARG A 141 -4.71 -3.40 24.03
CA ARG A 141 -4.51 -3.68 22.60
C ARG A 141 -3.90 -2.48 21.89
N ARG A 142 -3.19 -2.75 20.80
CA ARG A 142 -2.75 -1.70 19.89
C ARG A 142 -3.96 -0.90 19.40
N TRP A 143 -3.80 0.42 19.29
CA TRP A 143 -4.87 1.34 18.87
C TRP A 143 -5.59 0.91 17.58
N ASP A 144 -4.83 0.42 16.59
CA ASP A 144 -5.33 -0.07 15.30
C ASP A 144 -6.05 -1.43 15.37
N ASP A 145 -5.86 -2.20 16.45
CA ASP A 145 -6.52 -3.48 16.72
C ASP A 145 -7.61 -3.40 17.80
N SER A 146 -7.95 -2.19 18.24
CA SER A 146 -9.04 -1.90 19.18
C SER A 146 -10.31 -1.42 18.46
N TRP A 147 -11.41 -1.26 19.17
CA TRP A 147 -12.65 -0.70 18.62
C TRP A 147 -12.70 0.81 18.72
N LYS A 148 -11.68 1.44 19.32
CA LYS A 148 -11.50 2.89 19.39
C LYS A 148 -12.77 3.61 19.84
N ILE A 149 -13.37 3.11 20.91
CA ILE A 149 -14.73 3.51 21.31
C ILE A 149 -14.85 5.03 21.53
N THR A 150 -13.82 5.66 22.10
CA THR A 150 -13.77 7.11 22.31
C THR A 150 -13.78 7.90 21.00
N GLU A 151 -13.07 7.41 19.96
CA GLU A 151 -13.08 8.03 18.63
C GLU A 151 -14.45 7.88 17.97
N MET A 152 -15.05 6.69 18.06
CA MET A 152 -16.38 6.43 17.49
C MET A 152 -17.47 7.26 18.17
N ALA A 153 -17.36 7.47 19.48
CA ALA A 153 -18.26 8.33 20.25
C ALA A 153 -18.14 9.82 19.87
N ALA A 154 -16.93 10.28 19.58
CA ALA A 154 -16.69 11.67 19.20
C ALA A 154 -17.45 12.08 17.93
N HIS A 155 -17.70 11.15 16.99
CA HIS A 155 -18.54 11.41 15.80
C HIS A 155 -19.98 11.80 16.13
N GLY A 156 -20.50 11.39 17.29
CA GLY A 156 -21.84 11.75 17.78
C GLY A 156 -21.83 12.91 18.79
N ASN A 157 -20.69 13.59 18.97
CA ASN A 157 -20.44 14.59 20.02
C ASN A 157 -20.56 14.03 21.44
N PHE A 158 -20.03 12.84 21.69
CA PHE A 158 -20.03 12.22 23.01
C PHE A 158 -18.64 12.23 23.64
N LEU A 159 -18.57 12.56 24.94
CA LEU A 159 -17.35 12.51 25.73
C LEU A 159 -17.39 11.34 26.70
N LEU A 160 -16.30 10.57 26.72
CA LEU A 160 -16.10 9.51 27.69
C LEU A 160 -15.86 10.14 29.07
N THR A 161 -16.73 9.85 30.03
CA THR A 161 -16.62 10.37 31.40
C THR A 161 -15.99 9.38 32.35
N ARG A 162 -16.31 8.09 32.22
CA ARG A 162 -15.78 7.03 33.07
C ARG A 162 -15.79 5.67 32.38
N VAL A 163 -14.87 4.81 32.80
CA VAL A 163 -14.81 3.39 32.42
C VAL A 163 -14.89 2.57 33.70
N GLU A 164 -15.83 1.64 33.75
CA GLU A 164 -16.11 0.83 34.93
C GLU A 164 -16.17 -0.67 34.61
N PRO A 165 -15.83 -1.56 35.55
CA PRO A 165 -16.04 -2.99 35.37
C PRO A 165 -17.53 -3.34 35.19
N PHE A 166 -17.81 -4.25 34.26
CA PHE A 166 -19.13 -4.84 34.10
C PHE A 166 -19.33 -5.98 35.10
N LEU A 167 -20.05 -5.70 36.19
CA LEU A 167 -20.34 -6.65 37.27
C LEU A 167 -21.52 -7.57 36.88
N TRP A 168 -21.22 -8.67 36.18
CA TRP A 168 -22.21 -9.66 35.78
C TRP A 168 -22.92 -10.32 36.97
N SER A 169 -22.21 -10.50 38.10
CA SER A 169 -22.73 -11.15 39.31
C SER A 169 -23.90 -10.41 39.95
N SER A 170 -24.08 -9.13 39.64
CA SER A 170 -25.20 -8.33 40.12
C SER A 170 -26.52 -8.60 39.37
N PHE A 171 -26.49 -9.32 38.23
CA PHE A 171 -27.66 -9.57 37.39
C PHE A 171 -28.00 -11.07 37.35
N GLN A 172 -28.87 -11.51 38.25
CA GLN A 172 -29.27 -12.91 38.35
C GLN A 172 -29.94 -13.39 37.05
N ASN A 173 -29.45 -14.50 36.50
CA ASN A 173 -29.92 -15.12 35.24
C ASN A 173 -29.68 -14.30 33.95
N TYR A 174 -28.75 -13.33 33.96
CA TYR A 174 -28.35 -12.66 32.73
C TYR A 174 -27.49 -13.60 31.85
N ILE A 175 -27.92 -13.85 30.61
CA ILE A 175 -27.23 -14.76 29.69
C ILE A 175 -26.74 -13.97 28.46
N VAL A 176 -25.42 -13.85 28.33
CA VAL A 176 -24.77 -13.16 27.21
C VAL A 176 -24.59 -14.13 26.03
N THR A 177 -25.42 -14.01 25.00
CA THR A 177 -25.39 -14.88 23.81
C THR A 177 -24.62 -14.24 22.64
N GLY A 178 -23.71 -14.99 22.01
CA GLY A 178 -22.90 -14.53 20.86
C GLY A 178 -23.45 -14.85 19.46
N TYR A 179 -22.66 -14.52 18.43
CA TYR A 179 -22.98 -14.54 16.98
C TYR A 179 -23.36 -15.90 16.34
N ARG A 180 -23.44 -16.98 17.10
CA ARG A 180 -23.84 -18.28 16.56
C ARG A 180 -24.77 -18.91 17.54
N SER A 181 -25.99 -19.16 17.10
CA SER A 181 -26.90 -20.18 17.61
C SER A 181 -26.33 -20.92 18.83
N LEU A 182 -26.77 -20.48 20.01
CA LEU A 182 -26.80 -21.17 21.31
C LEU A 182 -25.50 -21.66 21.98
N ASP A 183 -24.38 -21.90 21.28
CA ASP A 183 -23.27 -22.68 21.89
C ASP A 183 -21.99 -21.89 22.22
N LYS A 184 -21.96 -20.57 22.01
CA LYS A 184 -20.80 -19.75 22.41
C LYS A 184 -21.20 -18.42 23.05
N GLN A 185 -21.04 -18.35 24.36
CA GLN A 185 -21.16 -17.11 25.14
C GLN A 185 -20.00 -16.17 24.80
N PHE A 186 -20.23 -14.86 24.89
CA PHE A 186 -19.13 -13.90 24.84
C PHE A 186 -18.19 -14.13 26.04
N HIS A 187 -16.89 -13.92 25.85
CA HIS A 187 -15.95 -13.81 26.98
C HIS A 187 -16.25 -12.51 27.72
N SER A 188 -17.16 -12.57 28.68
CA SER A 188 -17.62 -11.44 29.50
C SER A 188 -16.74 -11.17 30.71
N VAL A 189 -15.79 -12.06 31.02
CA VAL A 189 -14.83 -11.90 32.11
C VAL A 189 -13.94 -10.69 31.85
N GLY A 190 -13.93 -9.73 32.79
CA GLY A 190 -13.18 -8.48 32.67
C GLY A 190 -13.79 -7.44 31.72
N ALA A 191 -15.04 -7.62 31.26
CA ALA A 191 -15.70 -6.65 30.40
C ALA A 191 -15.80 -5.26 31.06
N LEU A 192 -15.71 -4.22 30.24
CA LEU A 192 -15.70 -2.82 30.67
C LEU A 192 -16.90 -2.07 30.08
N THR A 193 -17.62 -1.35 30.93
CA THR A 193 -18.66 -0.40 30.56
C THR A 193 -18.07 1.00 30.45
N HIS A 194 -18.22 1.58 29.27
CA HIS A 194 -17.77 2.92 28.93
C HIS A 194 -18.98 3.86 28.99
N VAL A 195 -18.91 4.89 29.82
CA VAL A 195 -20.00 5.84 30.04
C VAL A 195 -19.68 7.15 29.35
N PHE A 196 -20.63 7.63 28.55
CA PHE A 196 -20.52 8.85 27.76
C PHE A 196 -21.64 9.83 28.10
N VAL A 197 -21.34 11.12 27.98
CA VAL A 197 -22.30 12.22 28.06
C VAL A 197 -22.27 13.01 26.76
N LYS A 198 -23.41 13.61 26.39
CA LYS A 198 -23.47 14.48 25.22
C LYS A 198 -22.70 15.75 25.53
N ALA A 199 -21.77 16.11 24.65
CA ALA A 199 -21.07 17.37 24.70
C ALA A 199 -21.65 18.31 23.65
N GLU A 200 -21.85 19.56 24.04
CA GLU A 200 -22.14 20.61 23.08
C GLU A 200 -20.87 20.97 22.33
N PRO A 201 -20.95 21.22 21.01
CA PRO A 201 -19.81 21.74 20.28
C PRO A 201 -19.36 23.05 20.95
N PRO A 202 -18.04 23.25 21.11
CA PRO A 202 -17.55 24.37 21.89
C PRO A 202 -17.90 25.67 21.14
N THR A 203 -18.65 26.55 21.78
CA THR A 203 -19.00 27.89 21.28
C THR A 203 -18.04 28.92 21.86
N ILE A 204 -17.89 30.09 21.21
CA ILE A 204 -17.03 31.18 21.73
C ILE A 204 -17.41 31.54 23.18
N GLU A 205 -18.70 31.51 23.48
CA GLU A 205 -19.26 31.79 24.81
C GLU A 205 -18.89 30.74 25.86
N ASN A 206 -18.61 29.50 25.43
CA ASN A 206 -18.23 28.37 26.29
C ASN A 206 -16.71 28.21 26.44
N ILE A 207 -15.90 28.76 25.53
CA ILE A 207 -14.43 28.64 25.54
C ILE A 207 -13.75 29.86 26.16
N ALA A 208 -14.31 31.06 25.99
CA ALA A 208 -13.73 32.31 26.46
C ALA A 208 -14.57 32.95 27.57
N PRO A 209 -13.95 33.54 28.62
CA PRO A 209 -14.68 34.30 29.63
C PRO A 209 -15.52 35.39 28.96
N LYS A 210 -16.80 35.53 29.37
CA LYS A 210 -17.77 36.45 28.75
C LYS A 210 -17.23 37.88 28.57
N GLU A 211 -16.37 38.33 29.48
CA GLU A 211 -15.72 39.64 29.51
C GLU A 211 -14.74 39.88 28.35
N LYS A 212 -14.17 38.82 27.75
CA LYS A 212 -13.23 38.89 26.63
C LYS A 212 -13.90 38.67 25.27
N VAL A 213 -15.21 38.41 25.24
CA VAL A 213 -15.96 38.17 24.00
C VAL A 213 -16.49 39.50 23.47
N ASN A 214 -15.77 40.10 22.52
CA ASN A 214 -16.20 41.34 21.87
C ASN A 214 -17.31 41.05 20.84
N THR A 215 -18.56 41.31 21.20
CA THR A 215 -19.78 40.99 20.43
C THR A 215 -19.95 41.76 19.11
N LYS A 216 -19.06 42.72 18.80
CA LYS A 216 -19.11 43.50 17.55
C LYS A 216 -18.59 42.77 16.30
N CYS A 217 -17.88 41.66 16.45
CA CYS A 217 -17.32 40.92 15.31
C CYS A 217 -18.15 39.67 14.99
N LYS A 218 -19.16 39.82 14.12
CA LYS A 218 -20.07 38.74 13.68
C LYS A 218 -19.41 37.56 12.94
N ASN A 219 -18.09 37.58 12.70
CA ASN A 219 -17.37 36.60 11.87
C ASN A 219 -16.15 35.93 12.55
N LEU A 220 -16.08 35.88 13.89
CA LEU A 220 -14.93 35.25 14.58
C LEU A 220 -14.90 33.71 14.51
N ASN A 221 -16.07 33.05 14.38
CA ASN A 221 -16.17 31.58 14.39
C ASN A 221 -15.34 30.90 13.27
N LYS A 222 -15.14 31.56 12.12
CA LYS A 222 -14.35 30.99 11.00
C LYS A 222 -12.83 31.06 11.20
N ASN A 223 -12.32 31.98 12.01
CA ASN A 223 -10.88 32.23 12.12
C ASN A 223 -10.24 31.57 13.35
N ILE A 224 -10.95 31.46 14.47
CA ILE A 224 -10.43 30.78 15.66
C ILE A 224 -10.47 29.25 15.50
N PHE A 225 -11.54 28.70 14.93
CA PHE A 225 -11.60 27.26 14.64
C PHE A 225 -10.73 26.82 13.47
N LYS A 226 -10.15 27.75 12.71
CA LYS A 226 -9.12 27.46 11.70
C LYS A 226 -7.82 26.97 12.33
N SER A 227 -7.49 27.38 13.57
CA SER A 227 -6.28 26.91 14.27
C SER A 227 -6.49 25.59 15.02
N ILE A 228 -7.73 25.15 15.22
CA ILE A 228 -8.07 23.84 15.80
C ILE A 228 -8.38 22.81 14.68
N CYS A 229 -8.04 23.14 13.43
CA CYS A 229 -7.95 22.16 12.34
C CYS A 229 -6.73 21.21 12.55
N THR A 230 -6.70 20.51 13.69
CA THR A 230 -5.88 19.31 13.90
C THR A 230 -6.20 18.23 12.88
N SER A 231 -7.33 18.31 12.17
CA SER A 231 -7.64 17.43 11.04
C SER A 231 -6.75 17.67 9.82
N LYS A 232 -6.20 18.87 9.61
CA LYS A 232 -5.27 19.12 8.50
C LYS A 232 -3.87 18.58 8.82
N TRP A 233 -3.44 18.76 10.07
CA TRP A 233 -2.20 18.20 10.60
C TRP A 233 -2.25 16.66 10.77
N LEU A 234 -3.44 16.08 11.06
CA LEU A 234 -3.66 14.64 10.99
C LEU A 234 -3.69 14.12 9.55
N ARG A 235 -4.32 14.85 8.61
CA ARG A 235 -4.35 14.47 7.19
C ARG A 235 -2.95 14.40 6.57
N GLU A 236 -2.04 15.28 6.99
CA GLU A 236 -0.65 15.24 6.52
C GLU A 236 0.13 14.02 7.04
N ARG A 237 -0.33 13.34 8.10
CA ARG A 237 0.24 12.06 8.56
C ARG A 237 -0.49 10.81 8.01
N GLU A 238 -1.66 10.97 7.39
CA GLU A 238 -2.44 9.87 6.82
C GLU A 238 -2.23 9.64 5.32
N ASN A 239 -1.52 10.54 4.63
CA ASN A 239 -1.21 10.41 3.20
C ASN A 239 0.01 9.54 2.88
N ILE A 240 0.46 8.69 3.81
CA ILE A 240 1.50 7.70 3.50
C ILE A 240 0.78 6.46 2.96
N PRO A 241 1.04 6.04 1.71
CA PRO A 241 0.46 4.86 1.14
C PRO A 241 0.59 3.66 2.08
N LYS A 242 -0.51 2.97 2.37
CA LYS A 242 -0.54 1.85 3.31
C LYS A 242 -0.12 0.56 2.60
N PRO A 243 0.76 -0.26 3.19
CA PRO A 243 1.12 -1.55 2.61
C PRO A 243 -0.12 -2.46 2.62
N LEU A 244 -0.64 -2.83 1.45
CA LEU A 244 -1.78 -3.74 1.40
C LEU A 244 -1.33 -5.17 1.74
N ARG A 245 -2.00 -5.80 2.70
CA ARG A 245 -1.83 -7.22 3.01
C ARG A 245 -2.77 -8.06 2.15
N SER A 246 -2.21 -9.04 1.44
CA SER A 246 -3.00 -10.01 0.69
C SER A 246 -3.80 -10.91 1.63
N VAL A 247 -5.13 -10.95 1.43
CA VAL A 247 -6.04 -11.95 2.01
C VAL A 247 -6.07 -13.23 1.16
N LYS A 248 -5.43 -13.22 -0.02
CA LYS A 248 -5.49 -14.33 -0.98
C LYS A 248 -4.57 -15.48 -0.55
N PRO A 249 -5.04 -16.74 -0.58
CA PRO A 249 -4.22 -17.90 -0.27
C PRO A 249 -2.98 -17.98 -1.19
N ARG A 250 -1.88 -18.52 -0.66
CA ARG A 250 -0.65 -18.77 -1.42
C ARG A 250 -0.98 -19.61 -2.66
N ALA A 251 -0.50 -19.18 -3.82
CA ALA A 251 -0.63 -19.94 -5.06
C ALA A 251 0.00 -21.33 -4.89
N GLN A 252 -0.72 -22.37 -5.32
CA GLN A 252 -0.30 -23.78 -5.21
C GLN A 252 0.59 -24.25 -6.38
N THR A 253 0.77 -23.43 -7.41
CA THR A 253 1.54 -23.79 -8.61
C THR A 253 3.02 -23.37 -8.49
N ASP A 254 3.90 -24.37 -8.47
CA ASP A 254 5.36 -24.23 -8.64
C ASP A 254 5.73 -24.04 -10.12
N THR A 255 5.24 -22.96 -10.74
CA THR A 255 5.85 -22.52 -12.01
C THR A 255 6.89 -21.47 -11.69
N GLU A 256 8.14 -21.90 -11.61
CA GLU A 256 9.31 -21.02 -11.53
C GLU A 256 9.39 -20.18 -12.80
N ARG A 257 8.80 -18.97 -12.78
CA ARG A 257 9.07 -17.96 -13.80
C ARG A 257 10.32 -17.19 -13.39
N SER A 258 11.45 -17.55 -13.99
CA SER A 258 12.70 -16.81 -13.86
C SER A 258 12.52 -15.40 -14.42
N ILE A 259 12.87 -14.41 -13.62
CA ILE A 259 13.02 -13.03 -14.10
C ILE A 259 14.34 -12.99 -14.86
N VAL A 260 14.32 -12.44 -16.07
CA VAL A 260 15.51 -12.27 -16.90
C VAL A 260 15.87 -10.79 -16.89
N ASP A 261 16.87 -10.44 -16.09
CA ASP A 261 17.35 -9.07 -15.91
C ASP A 261 18.46 -8.68 -16.89
N LEU A 262 19.05 -9.68 -17.57
CA LEU A 262 20.06 -9.50 -18.60
C LEU A 262 19.69 -10.30 -19.84
N LYS A 263 19.72 -9.66 -21.00
CA LYS A 263 19.48 -10.31 -22.29
C LYS A 263 20.46 -9.82 -23.34
N GLN A 264 21.10 -10.75 -24.04
CA GLN A 264 21.84 -10.45 -25.26
C GLN A 264 20.88 -10.46 -26.44
N VAL A 265 20.94 -9.40 -27.24
CA VAL A 265 20.07 -9.22 -28.40
C VAL A 265 20.90 -8.82 -29.61
N ARG A 266 20.60 -9.41 -30.76
CA ARG A 266 21.04 -8.93 -32.08
C ARG A 266 19.91 -8.12 -32.69
N VAL A 267 20.22 -6.92 -33.12
CA VAL A 267 19.27 -5.94 -33.61
C VAL A 267 19.63 -5.60 -35.05
N ILE A 268 18.66 -5.76 -35.95
CA ILE A 268 18.85 -5.64 -37.40
C ILE A 268 17.82 -4.65 -37.94
N GLY A 269 18.29 -3.54 -38.49
CA GLY A 269 17.46 -2.58 -39.21
C GLY A 269 16.94 -3.18 -40.53
N GLY A 270 15.78 -2.72 -40.99
CA GLY A 270 15.24 -3.14 -42.28
C GLY A 270 16.14 -2.70 -43.43
N LYS A 271 16.26 -3.51 -44.48
CA LYS A 271 16.90 -3.09 -45.74
C LYS A 271 16.02 -2.04 -46.42
N GLY A 272 16.63 -1.04 -47.04
CA GLY A 272 15.90 -0.18 -47.98
C GLY A 272 15.43 -0.97 -49.20
N GLY A 273 14.32 -0.55 -49.79
CA GLY A 273 13.85 -1.07 -51.06
C GLY A 273 14.78 -0.69 -52.20
N ASP A 274 14.88 -1.55 -53.20
CA ASP A 274 15.70 -1.29 -54.38
C ASP A 274 14.97 -0.31 -55.33
N GLY A 275 15.73 0.60 -55.95
CA GLY A 275 15.23 1.47 -57.01
C GLY A 275 15.02 0.69 -58.30
N GLN A 276 13.95 1.01 -59.03
CA GLN A 276 13.58 0.29 -60.24
C GLN A 276 14.15 0.96 -61.49
N ILE A 277 14.55 0.14 -62.47
CA ILE A 277 14.80 0.60 -63.84
C ILE A 277 13.53 0.33 -64.65
N SER A 278 12.86 1.39 -65.08
CA SER A 278 11.70 1.28 -65.95
C SER A 278 11.66 2.41 -66.97
N PHE A 279 10.97 2.16 -68.08
CA PHE A 279 10.72 3.17 -69.11
C PHE A 279 9.24 3.20 -69.45
N LEU A 280 8.69 4.40 -69.55
CA LEU A 280 7.28 4.59 -69.83
C LEU A 280 6.98 4.23 -71.28
N HIS A 281 6.07 3.28 -71.48
CA HIS A 281 5.53 2.91 -72.78
C HIS A 281 4.16 3.56 -73.00
N LEU A 282 4.07 4.42 -74.01
CA LEU A 282 2.82 5.03 -74.46
C LEU A 282 2.39 4.44 -75.81
N TRP A 283 1.09 4.46 -76.10
CA TRP A 283 0.50 3.87 -77.31
C TRP A 283 1.09 4.39 -78.64
N SER A 284 1.74 5.56 -78.64
CA SER A 284 2.39 6.18 -79.81
C SER A 284 3.89 6.42 -79.60
N ASN A 285 4.45 6.07 -78.44
CA ASN A 285 5.87 6.28 -78.13
C ASN A 285 6.38 5.14 -77.23
N GLU A 286 7.22 4.28 -77.78
CA GLU A 286 7.81 3.14 -77.07
C GLU A 286 8.82 3.57 -75.98
N TYR A 287 9.42 4.76 -76.07
CA TYR A 287 10.38 5.25 -75.09
C TYR A 287 10.01 6.67 -74.65
N ALA A 288 9.00 6.80 -73.79
CA ALA A 288 8.52 8.08 -73.30
C ALA A 288 9.35 8.66 -72.12
N GLY A 289 10.52 8.07 -71.84
CA GLY A 289 11.44 8.48 -70.77
C GLY A 289 11.51 7.47 -69.63
N PRO A 290 12.46 7.64 -68.69
CA PRO A 290 12.56 6.79 -67.50
C PRO A 290 11.38 7.06 -66.56
N ASP A 291 10.78 6.01 -66.00
CA ASP A 291 9.65 6.06 -65.06
C ASP A 291 9.81 5.06 -63.89
N GLY A 292 11.04 4.63 -63.62
CA GLY A 292 11.32 3.79 -62.46
C GLY A 292 11.35 4.61 -61.17
N GLY A 293 10.49 4.24 -60.22
CA GLY A 293 10.44 4.85 -58.90
C GLY A 293 11.58 4.42 -57.97
N ASP A 294 11.81 5.24 -56.95
CA ASP A 294 12.73 4.98 -55.83
C ASP A 294 12.14 3.94 -54.88
N GLY A 295 13.00 3.17 -54.21
CA GLY A 295 12.61 2.26 -53.15
C GLY A 295 12.31 2.99 -51.84
N GLY A 296 11.47 2.40 -50.99
CA GLY A 296 11.15 2.91 -49.66
C GLY A 296 12.26 2.67 -48.64
N HIS A 297 12.29 3.47 -47.59
CA HIS A 297 13.23 3.30 -46.48
C HIS A 297 12.89 2.07 -45.62
N GLY A 298 13.93 1.38 -45.15
CA GLY A 298 13.80 0.29 -44.19
C GLY A 298 13.46 0.78 -42.78
N GLY A 299 12.77 -0.06 -42.01
CA GLY A 299 12.33 0.27 -40.67
C GLY A 299 13.49 0.34 -39.67
N HIS A 300 13.35 1.19 -38.65
CA HIS A 300 14.28 1.26 -37.52
C HIS A 300 13.88 0.28 -36.43
N VAL A 301 14.84 -0.22 -35.66
CA VAL A 301 14.55 -0.91 -34.39
C VAL A 301 14.79 0.08 -33.25
N ILE A 302 13.77 0.27 -32.41
CA ILE A 302 13.76 1.28 -31.37
C ILE A 302 13.43 0.63 -30.03
N PHE A 303 14.28 0.81 -29.02
CA PHE A 303 13.94 0.48 -27.64
C PHE A 303 13.17 1.63 -27.01
N GLN A 304 12.00 1.34 -26.42
CA GLN A 304 11.18 2.33 -25.73
C GLN A 304 10.97 1.92 -24.27
N ALA A 305 11.34 2.79 -23.34
CA ALA A 305 11.14 2.57 -21.90
C ALA A 305 9.65 2.73 -21.51
N THR A 306 9.11 1.76 -20.77
CA THR A 306 7.71 1.78 -20.29
C THR A 306 7.58 1.12 -18.92
N HIS A 307 6.56 1.53 -18.15
CA HIS A 307 6.17 0.88 -16.89
C HIS A 307 5.38 -0.43 -17.09
N ASP A 308 4.86 -0.67 -18.29
CA ASP A 308 4.05 -1.85 -18.61
C ASP A 308 4.85 -3.15 -18.53
N VAL A 309 6.16 -3.07 -18.77
CA VAL A 309 7.07 -4.21 -18.91
C VAL A 309 8.02 -4.24 -17.72
N LYS A 310 8.12 -5.40 -17.06
CA LYS A 310 8.88 -5.56 -15.80
C LYS A 310 10.18 -6.36 -15.93
N ASP A 311 10.31 -7.17 -16.96
CA ASP A 311 11.48 -8.02 -17.21
C ASP A 311 11.83 -8.03 -18.71
N LEU A 312 12.96 -8.63 -19.08
CA LEU A 312 13.38 -8.76 -20.49
C LEU A 312 12.97 -10.10 -21.10
N ALA A 313 12.10 -10.88 -20.44
CA ALA A 313 11.84 -12.26 -20.85
C ALA A 313 11.12 -12.35 -22.20
N HIS A 314 10.19 -11.42 -22.48
CA HIS A 314 9.40 -11.36 -23.72
C HIS A 314 10.21 -10.96 -24.96
N ILE A 315 11.40 -10.37 -24.78
CA ILE A 315 12.24 -9.92 -25.90
C ILE A 315 12.89 -11.12 -26.57
N SER A 316 12.80 -11.24 -27.89
CA SER A 316 13.51 -12.28 -28.64
C SER A 316 15.01 -11.96 -28.75
N SER A 317 15.85 -13.00 -28.88
CA SER A 317 17.31 -12.81 -29.03
C SER A 317 17.70 -12.14 -30.36
N VAL A 318 16.80 -12.17 -31.35
CA VAL A 318 16.96 -11.47 -32.63
C VAL A 318 15.76 -10.56 -32.82
N LEU A 319 16.03 -9.29 -33.09
CA LEU A 319 15.05 -8.24 -33.34
C LEU A 319 15.32 -7.67 -34.74
N LYS A 320 14.35 -7.79 -35.65
CA LYS A 320 14.46 -7.28 -37.01
C LYS A 320 13.30 -6.32 -37.30
N ALA A 321 13.59 -5.18 -37.93
CA ALA A 321 12.58 -4.28 -38.49
C ALA A 321 12.20 -4.64 -39.93
N ASP A 322 11.04 -4.18 -40.38
CA ASP A 322 10.54 -4.49 -41.72
C ASP A 322 11.38 -3.81 -42.81
N ASP A 323 11.51 -4.49 -43.95
CA ASP A 323 12.26 -4.00 -45.10
C ASP A 323 11.38 -3.05 -45.94
N GLY A 324 11.99 -2.03 -46.54
CA GLY A 324 11.31 -1.08 -47.43
C GLY A 324 10.89 -1.75 -48.74
N GLU A 325 9.76 -1.31 -49.30
CA GLU A 325 9.28 -1.85 -50.58
C GLU A 325 10.13 -1.31 -51.73
N ARG A 326 10.33 -2.13 -52.78
CA ARG A 326 11.02 -1.69 -54.00
C ARG A 326 10.19 -0.62 -54.74
N GLY A 327 10.86 0.21 -55.51
CA GLY A 327 10.18 1.07 -56.48
C GLY A 327 9.51 0.25 -57.59
N GLU A 328 8.51 0.83 -58.23
CA GLU A 328 7.83 0.24 -59.38
C GLU A 328 7.87 1.18 -60.59
N SER A 329 7.36 0.69 -61.73
CA SER A 329 7.16 1.51 -62.94
C SER A 329 6.14 2.62 -62.73
N LYS A 330 6.06 3.57 -63.66
CA LYS A 330 5.13 4.72 -63.64
C LYS A 330 5.36 5.68 -62.48
N ASP A 331 6.62 5.96 -62.17
CA ASP A 331 7.06 6.84 -61.09
C ASP A 331 6.47 6.46 -59.72
N CYS A 332 6.24 5.15 -59.51
CA CYS A 332 5.65 4.62 -58.29
C CYS A 332 6.75 4.34 -57.26
N PHE A 333 6.80 5.16 -56.20
CA PHE A 333 7.75 5.02 -55.10
C PHE A 333 7.36 3.88 -54.15
N GLY A 334 8.35 3.12 -53.72
CA GLY A 334 8.18 2.07 -52.72
C GLY A 334 7.76 2.63 -51.37
N LYS A 335 6.87 1.93 -50.66
CA LYS A 335 6.41 2.33 -49.32
C LYS A 335 7.54 2.20 -48.29
N ASN A 336 7.64 3.19 -47.41
CA ASN A 336 8.50 3.13 -46.24
C ASN A 336 8.00 2.07 -45.24
N ALA A 337 8.93 1.31 -44.68
CA ALA A 337 8.63 0.27 -43.72
C ALA A 337 8.32 0.82 -42.32
N GLU A 338 7.47 0.09 -41.59
CA GLU A 338 7.14 0.40 -40.21
C GLU A 338 8.32 0.12 -39.27
N HIS A 339 8.43 0.92 -38.21
CA HIS A 339 9.50 0.76 -37.24
C HIS A 339 9.15 -0.32 -36.21
N ALA A 340 10.14 -1.15 -35.85
CA ALA A 340 10.00 -2.14 -34.79
C ALA A 340 10.25 -1.49 -33.42
N ILE A 341 9.18 -1.13 -32.72
CA ILE A 341 9.25 -0.57 -31.36
C ILE A 341 9.23 -1.70 -30.34
N VAL A 342 10.36 -1.91 -29.68
CA VAL A 342 10.55 -2.93 -28.65
C VAL A 342 10.46 -2.27 -27.28
N ARG A 343 9.39 -2.61 -26.55
CA ARG A 343 9.15 -2.11 -25.20
C ARG A 343 10.09 -2.78 -24.21
N VAL A 344 10.83 -1.97 -23.46
CA VAL A 344 11.76 -2.41 -22.42
C VAL A 344 11.38 -1.80 -21.07
N PRO A 345 11.70 -2.47 -19.94
CA PRO A 345 11.49 -1.91 -18.61
C PRO A 345 12.21 -0.58 -18.41
N MET A 346 11.63 0.25 -17.56
CA MET A 346 12.26 1.46 -17.04
C MET A 346 13.61 1.17 -16.36
N GLY A 347 14.60 2.00 -16.62
CA GLY A 347 15.97 1.83 -16.14
C GLY A 347 16.75 0.75 -16.87
N THR A 348 16.42 0.44 -18.14
CA THR A 348 17.23 -0.49 -18.94
C THR A 348 18.48 0.22 -19.46
N ILE A 349 19.65 -0.33 -19.13
CA ILE A 349 20.95 0.07 -19.67
C ILE A 349 21.25 -0.77 -20.90
N VAL A 350 21.60 -0.10 -22.00
CA VAL A 350 22.03 -0.72 -23.26
C VAL A 350 23.54 -0.65 -23.34
N ARG A 351 24.20 -1.81 -23.38
CA ARG A 351 25.66 -1.93 -23.57
C ARG A 351 25.97 -2.53 -24.93
N ASN A 352 27.07 -2.11 -25.56
CA ASN A 352 27.60 -2.83 -26.72
C ASN A 352 28.24 -4.17 -26.33
N ALA A 353 28.65 -4.94 -27.34
CA ALA A 353 29.42 -6.18 -27.16
C ALA A 353 30.73 -5.97 -26.37
N GLU A 354 31.31 -4.77 -26.37
CA GLU A 354 32.54 -4.41 -25.64
C GLU A 354 32.25 -4.01 -24.17
N GLY A 355 30.99 -3.95 -23.75
CA GLY A 355 30.57 -3.61 -22.38
C GLY A 355 30.43 -2.11 -22.08
N LYS A 356 30.68 -1.23 -23.06
CA LYS A 356 30.48 0.22 -22.95
C LYS A 356 28.99 0.55 -22.94
N ILE A 357 28.59 1.44 -22.02
CA ILE A 357 27.21 1.94 -21.93
C ILE A 357 26.96 2.90 -23.09
N ILE A 358 25.94 2.60 -23.89
CA ILE A 358 25.53 3.44 -25.03
C ILE A 358 24.30 4.27 -24.68
N ALA A 359 23.37 3.68 -23.94
CA ALA A 359 22.15 4.36 -23.53
C ALA A 359 21.67 3.88 -22.16
N ASP A 360 21.02 4.78 -21.43
CA ASP A 360 20.30 4.50 -20.19
C ASP A 360 18.86 5.00 -20.34
N LEU A 361 17.90 4.08 -20.31
CA LEU A 361 16.49 4.34 -20.57
C LEU A 361 15.75 4.55 -19.24
N ASN A 362 15.97 5.70 -18.61
CA ASN A 362 15.55 5.98 -17.23
C ASN A 362 14.22 6.77 -17.10
N ARG A 363 13.63 7.22 -18.22
CA ARG A 363 12.37 7.99 -18.25
C ARG A 363 11.32 7.28 -19.08
N GLU A 364 10.05 7.39 -18.67
CA GLU A 364 8.95 6.80 -19.41
C GLU A 364 8.86 7.42 -20.81
N GLY A 365 8.67 6.58 -21.82
CA GLY A 365 8.62 7.00 -23.21
C GLY A 365 9.98 7.35 -23.82
N MET A 366 11.08 7.28 -23.07
CA MET A 366 12.42 7.49 -23.63
C MET A 366 12.71 6.43 -24.69
N MET A 367 13.20 6.88 -25.85
CA MET A 367 13.46 6.04 -27.00
C MET A 367 14.95 6.04 -27.36
N PHE A 368 15.46 4.87 -27.72
CA PHE A 368 16.81 4.70 -28.24
C PHE A 368 16.74 3.91 -29.55
N ILE A 369 17.27 4.50 -30.63
CA ILE A 369 17.37 3.83 -31.93
C ILE A 369 18.53 2.84 -31.84
N ALA A 370 18.19 1.56 -31.76
CA ALA A 370 19.16 0.48 -31.58
C ALA A 370 19.75 0.02 -32.92
N ALA A 371 18.99 0.07 -34.01
CA ALA A 371 19.53 -0.13 -35.35
C ALA A 371 18.76 0.75 -36.34
N ARG A 372 19.50 1.52 -37.14
CA ARG A 372 18.94 2.31 -38.24
C ARG A 372 18.62 1.40 -39.42
N GLY A 373 17.51 1.71 -40.08
CA GLY A 373 17.10 1.07 -41.32
C GLY A 373 17.86 1.67 -42.49
N GLY A 374 18.03 0.89 -43.54
CA GLY A 374 18.72 1.31 -44.75
C GLY A 374 17.91 2.34 -45.56
N SER A 375 18.61 3.23 -46.25
CA SER A 375 18.00 4.13 -47.22
C SER A 375 17.46 3.36 -48.42
N GLY A 376 16.30 3.77 -48.94
CA GLY A 376 15.81 3.27 -50.22
C GLY A 376 16.74 3.68 -51.36
N GLY A 377 16.85 2.81 -52.36
CA GLY A 377 17.67 3.07 -53.55
C GLY A 377 16.93 3.94 -54.55
N HIS A 378 17.65 4.86 -55.18
CA HIS A 378 17.11 5.70 -56.24
C HIS A 378 16.81 4.91 -57.52
N GLY A 379 15.63 5.15 -58.11
CA GLY A 379 15.23 4.61 -59.40
C GLY A 379 15.95 5.29 -60.56
N ASN A 380 15.75 4.81 -61.78
CA ASN A 380 16.44 5.41 -62.93
C ASN A 380 15.99 6.84 -63.23
N SER A 381 14.77 7.23 -62.84
CA SER A 381 14.26 8.59 -63.01
C SER A 381 15.14 9.64 -62.31
N PHE A 382 15.70 9.30 -61.14
CA PHE A 382 16.61 10.17 -60.36
C PHE A 382 17.92 10.50 -61.09
N PHE A 383 18.45 9.57 -61.89
CA PHE A 383 19.73 9.73 -62.60
C PHE A 383 19.62 10.47 -63.94
N LYS A 384 18.44 10.99 -64.26
CA LYS A 384 18.22 11.75 -65.48
C LYS A 384 19.01 13.06 -65.45
N SER A 385 19.81 13.30 -66.48
CA SER A 385 20.58 14.54 -66.65
C SER A 385 20.47 15.04 -68.09
N ASP A 386 20.89 16.28 -68.33
CA ASP A 386 20.90 16.88 -69.67
C ASP A 386 21.67 16.02 -70.69
N VAL A 387 22.72 15.35 -70.23
CA VAL A 387 23.58 14.46 -71.03
C VAL A 387 23.00 13.04 -71.12
N GLN A 388 22.42 12.51 -70.04
CA GLN A 388 21.87 11.16 -69.98
C GLN A 388 20.35 11.18 -69.71
N GLN A 389 19.59 11.25 -70.80
CA GLN A 389 18.11 11.36 -70.76
C GLN A 389 17.39 10.03 -70.47
N ALA A 390 18.03 8.89 -70.75
CA ALA A 390 17.48 7.54 -70.55
C ALA A 390 18.44 6.64 -69.75
N PRO A 391 18.71 6.97 -68.48
CA PRO A 391 19.57 6.19 -67.60
C PRO A 391 19.06 4.74 -67.44
N ARG A 392 19.97 3.78 -67.56
CA ARG A 392 19.75 2.34 -67.29
C ARG A 392 20.45 1.91 -66.01
N ILE A 393 20.50 2.82 -65.05
CA ILE A 393 21.12 2.62 -63.74
C ILE A 393 20.06 2.87 -62.67
N SER A 394 20.09 2.07 -61.61
CA SER A 394 19.36 2.31 -60.36
C SER A 394 20.26 1.91 -59.20
N GLU A 395 19.93 2.41 -58.02
CA GLU A 395 20.61 2.02 -56.78
C GLU A 395 19.87 0.90 -56.08
N TYR A 396 20.64 -0.02 -55.51
CA TYR A 396 20.11 -0.96 -54.53
C TYR A 396 19.82 -0.23 -53.23
N GLY A 397 18.77 -0.66 -52.51
CA GLY A 397 18.50 -0.16 -51.18
C GLY A 397 19.62 -0.57 -50.22
N ALA A 398 20.02 0.37 -49.36
CA ALA A 398 21.08 0.14 -48.41
C ALA A 398 20.68 -0.92 -47.38
N HIS A 399 21.67 -1.66 -46.87
CA HIS A 399 21.45 -2.56 -45.76
C HIS A 399 21.23 -1.78 -44.46
N GLY A 400 20.28 -2.23 -43.64
CA GLY A 400 20.12 -1.72 -42.28
C GLY A 400 21.32 -2.11 -41.39
N GLU A 401 21.48 -1.39 -40.29
CA GLU A 401 22.51 -1.68 -39.30
C GLU A 401 22.27 -3.04 -38.65
N ASP A 402 23.35 -3.76 -38.36
CA ASP A 402 23.34 -5.06 -37.67
C ASP A 402 24.27 -4.99 -36.46
N LEU A 403 23.67 -4.85 -35.28
CA LEU A 403 24.39 -4.56 -34.04
C LEU A 403 23.99 -5.55 -32.94
N GLN A 404 24.92 -5.80 -32.02
CA GLN A 404 24.68 -6.64 -30.85
C GLN A 404 24.75 -5.81 -29.57
N TYR A 405 23.76 -6.00 -28.72
CA TYR A 405 23.64 -5.33 -27.44
C TYR A 405 23.44 -6.32 -26.30
N VAL A 406 23.88 -5.89 -25.13
CA VAL A 406 23.52 -6.48 -23.85
C VAL A 406 22.60 -5.50 -23.15
N LEU A 407 21.33 -5.91 -22.98
CA LEU A 407 20.35 -5.18 -22.21
C LEU A 407 20.47 -5.63 -20.76
N GLU A 408 20.64 -4.67 -19.85
CA GLU A 408 20.73 -4.89 -18.41
C GLU A 408 19.71 -3.98 -17.73
N ILE A 409 18.79 -4.52 -16.93
CA ILE A 409 17.92 -3.68 -16.10
C ILE A 409 18.76 -3.12 -14.93
N SER A 410 18.94 -1.81 -14.88
CA SER A 410 19.65 -1.07 -13.81
C SER A 410 18.95 -1.18 -12.46
N SER A 411 17.62 -1.39 -12.47
CA SER A 411 16.83 -1.55 -11.26
C SER A 411 17.06 -2.90 -10.58
N MET A 412 18.14 -3.00 -9.81
CA MET A 412 18.09 -3.87 -8.64
C MET A 412 17.29 -3.17 -7.56
N ALA A 413 16.39 -3.93 -6.95
CA ALA A 413 15.57 -3.60 -5.79
C ALA A 413 15.78 -2.20 -5.19
N HIS A 414 14.69 -1.44 -5.09
CA HIS A 414 14.68 -0.16 -4.40
C HIS A 414 15.28 -0.23 -2.98
N VAL A 415 15.12 -1.37 -2.30
CA VAL A 415 15.67 -1.60 -0.95
C VAL A 415 16.51 -2.88 -0.89
N GLY A 416 17.71 -2.78 -0.33
CA GLY A 416 18.59 -3.92 -0.03
C GLY A 416 18.57 -4.26 1.46
N LEU A 417 18.30 -5.52 1.82
CA LEU A 417 18.37 -6.01 3.19
C LEU A 417 19.81 -6.38 3.54
N ILE A 418 20.40 -5.73 4.53
CA ILE A 418 21.77 -5.99 5.00
C ILE A 418 21.70 -6.48 6.45
N GLY A 419 22.57 -7.41 6.82
CA GLY A 419 22.63 -7.92 8.18
C GLY A 419 23.55 -9.12 8.28
N LEU A 420 23.98 -9.46 9.50
CA LEU A 420 24.76 -10.67 9.74
C LEU A 420 23.99 -11.95 9.38
N PRO A 421 24.67 -13.09 9.21
CA PRO A 421 24.00 -14.39 9.15
C PRO A 421 23.02 -14.57 10.32
N ASN A 422 21.88 -15.21 10.07
CA ASN A 422 20.85 -15.49 11.09
C ASN A 422 20.14 -14.28 11.74
N ALA A 423 20.42 -13.04 11.31
CA ALA A 423 19.67 -11.85 11.73
C ALA A 423 18.17 -11.88 11.33
N GLY A 424 17.78 -12.81 10.46
CA GLY A 424 16.39 -13.04 10.04
C GLY A 424 15.99 -12.34 8.75
N LYS A 425 16.95 -11.97 7.89
CA LYS A 425 16.73 -11.27 6.61
C LYS A 425 15.73 -11.98 5.70
N SER A 426 15.98 -13.24 5.37
CA SER A 426 15.08 -14.02 4.49
C SER A 426 13.71 -14.26 5.14
N THR A 427 13.63 -14.33 6.47
CA THR A 427 12.35 -14.43 7.20
C THR A 427 11.56 -13.13 7.06
N LEU A 428 12.23 -11.98 7.21
CA LEU A 428 11.62 -10.66 7.02
C LEU A 428 11.19 -10.47 5.57
N LEU A 429 12.02 -10.83 4.59
CA LEU A 429 11.67 -10.75 3.17
C LEU A 429 10.40 -11.56 2.85
N ARG A 430 10.28 -12.77 3.41
CA ARG A 430 9.07 -13.59 3.26
C ARG A 430 7.86 -13.01 3.97
N ALA A 431 8.05 -12.29 5.07
CA ALA A 431 6.98 -11.63 5.81
C ALA A 431 6.42 -10.41 5.06
N ILE A 432 7.28 -9.67 4.34
CA ILE A 432 6.91 -8.46 3.59
C ILE A 432 6.49 -8.74 2.14
N SER A 433 7.02 -9.79 1.51
CA SER A 433 6.77 -10.11 0.10
C SER A 433 5.41 -10.79 -0.12
N ARG A 434 4.65 -10.29 -1.11
CA ARG A 434 3.34 -10.81 -1.52
C ARG A 434 3.38 -12.15 -2.26
N ALA A 435 4.50 -12.44 -2.90
CA ALA A 435 4.75 -13.68 -3.64
C ALA A 435 5.84 -14.49 -2.92
N ARG A 436 5.93 -15.80 -3.21
CA ARG A 436 7.14 -16.57 -2.88
C ARG A 436 8.32 -15.79 -3.45
N PRO A 437 9.31 -15.41 -2.62
CA PRO A 437 10.46 -14.65 -3.11
C PRO A 437 11.05 -15.36 -4.31
N LYS A 438 11.11 -14.66 -5.44
CA LYS A 438 11.60 -15.26 -6.68
C LYS A 438 13.12 -15.33 -6.58
N VAL A 439 13.65 -16.47 -6.99
CA VAL A 439 15.07 -16.69 -7.10
C VAL A 439 15.53 -16.03 -8.40
N ALA A 440 16.29 -14.95 -8.31
CA ALA A 440 16.82 -14.27 -9.48
C ALA A 440 18.25 -14.75 -9.76
N ALA A 441 18.51 -15.19 -11.00
CA ALA A 441 19.79 -15.72 -11.41
C ALA A 441 20.59 -14.61 -12.12
N TYR A 442 21.48 -13.95 -11.40
CA TYR A 442 22.33 -12.90 -11.97
C TYR A 442 23.65 -13.50 -12.46
N PRO A 443 24.17 -13.06 -13.63
CA PRO A 443 25.35 -13.65 -14.26
C PRO A 443 26.66 -13.52 -13.47
N PHE A 444 26.66 -12.80 -12.34
CA PHE A 444 27.82 -12.57 -11.49
C PHE A 444 27.58 -12.91 -10.02
N THR A 445 26.50 -13.65 -9.70
CA THR A 445 26.24 -14.12 -8.33
C THR A 445 26.40 -15.63 -8.26
N THR A 446 27.27 -16.11 -7.38
CA THR A 446 27.31 -17.54 -7.01
C THR A 446 26.13 -17.96 -6.14
N LEU A 447 25.49 -17.00 -5.47
CA LEU A 447 24.27 -17.19 -4.66
C LEU A 447 23.14 -16.37 -5.25
N LYS A 448 22.08 -17.03 -5.71
CA LYS A 448 20.89 -16.39 -6.27
C LYS A 448 20.15 -15.62 -5.15
N PRO A 449 20.12 -14.28 -5.15
CA PRO A 449 19.45 -13.54 -4.09
C PRO A 449 17.93 -13.61 -4.28
N TYR A 450 17.22 -13.49 -3.16
CA TYR A 450 15.76 -13.54 -3.16
C TYR A 450 15.20 -12.13 -3.35
N LEU A 451 14.28 -11.99 -4.31
CA LEU A 451 13.56 -10.74 -4.54
C LEU A 451 12.13 -10.84 -4.01
N GLY A 452 11.74 -9.86 -3.21
CA GLY A 452 10.40 -9.68 -2.68
C GLY A 452 9.74 -8.40 -3.20
N MET A 453 8.43 -8.43 -3.40
CA MET A 453 7.65 -7.28 -3.84
C MET A 453 6.67 -6.84 -2.76
N VAL A 454 6.78 -5.57 -2.36
CA VAL A 454 5.82 -4.89 -1.48
C VAL A 454 4.97 -3.99 -2.36
N LEU A 455 3.63 -4.08 -2.28
CA LEU A 455 2.74 -3.10 -2.92
C LEU A 455 2.00 -2.29 -1.86
N TYR A 456 1.74 -1.04 -2.22
CA TYR A 456 1.03 -0.07 -1.42
C TYR A 456 -0.37 0.18 -2.02
N ASP A 457 -1.21 0.93 -1.30
CA ASP A 457 -2.60 1.20 -1.69
C ASP A 457 -2.74 2.22 -2.83
N ASP A 458 -1.67 2.97 -3.11
CA ASP A 458 -1.45 3.83 -4.28
C ASP A 458 -1.07 3.07 -5.57
N HIS A 459 -1.05 1.74 -5.52
CA HIS A 459 -0.60 0.84 -6.59
C HIS A 459 0.90 0.84 -6.90
N GLU A 460 1.72 1.55 -6.13
CA GLU A 460 3.17 1.47 -6.29
C GLU A 460 3.75 0.15 -5.75
N GLN A 461 4.82 -0.29 -6.41
CA GLN A 461 5.52 -1.53 -6.11
C GLN A 461 6.97 -1.24 -5.72
N ILE A 462 7.30 -1.54 -4.46
CA ILE A 462 8.67 -1.46 -3.98
C ILE A 462 9.31 -2.85 -4.01
N ALA A 463 10.37 -2.99 -4.82
CA ALA A 463 11.19 -4.19 -4.87
C ALA A 463 12.20 -4.19 -3.71
N VAL A 464 12.25 -5.29 -2.97
CA VAL A 464 13.15 -5.51 -1.83
C VAL A 464 14.00 -6.75 -2.10
N ALA A 465 15.33 -6.62 -2.04
CA ALA A 465 16.25 -7.73 -2.23
C ALA A 465 16.87 -8.17 -0.91
N ASP A 466 16.89 -9.48 -0.66
CA ASP A 466 17.72 -10.08 0.40
C ASP A 466 19.15 -10.18 -0.10
N LEU A 467 20.03 -9.31 0.44
CA LEU A 467 21.46 -9.40 0.16
C LEU A 467 22.04 -10.50 1.06
N PRO A 468 22.82 -11.45 0.49
CA PRO A 468 23.43 -12.51 1.29
C PRO A 468 24.25 -11.90 2.42
N GLY A 469 24.17 -12.52 3.61
CA GLY A 469 24.73 -11.94 4.83
C GLY A 469 26.22 -11.63 4.69
N LEU A 470 26.59 -10.39 5.01
CA LEU A 470 27.99 -10.02 5.12
C LEU A 470 28.57 -10.78 6.31
N ILE A 471 29.64 -11.55 6.06
CA ILE A 471 30.45 -12.20 7.08
C ILE A 471 31.69 -11.35 7.30
N ALA A 472 32.17 -11.30 8.54
CA ALA A 472 33.40 -10.60 8.89
C ALA A 472 34.53 -10.93 7.89
N GLY A 473 34.99 -9.92 7.14
CA GLY A 473 36.04 -10.08 6.14
C GLY A 473 35.56 -10.37 4.71
N ALA A 474 34.26 -10.17 4.41
CA ALA A 474 33.71 -10.34 3.07
C ALA A 474 34.45 -9.51 1.99
N HIS A 475 34.97 -8.34 2.35
CA HIS A 475 35.79 -7.48 1.48
C HIS A 475 37.15 -8.09 1.11
N LYS A 476 37.73 -8.99 1.95
CA LYS A 476 39.02 -9.66 1.70
C LYS A 476 38.91 -10.92 0.84
N ASN A 477 37.71 -11.50 0.73
CA ASN A 477 37.46 -12.71 -0.06
C ASN A 477 37.44 -12.37 -1.56
N ARG A 478 38.61 -12.55 -2.21
CA ARG A 478 38.89 -12.37 -3.65
C ARG A 478 37.73 -12.89 -4.52
N GLY A 479 36.95 -11.97 -5.09
CA GLY A 479 35.96 -12.22 -6.14
C GLY A 479 34.50 -12.20 -5.69
N LEU A 480 34.16 -12.86 -4.57
CA LEU A 480 32.77 -13.07 -4.14
C LEU A 480 32.16 -11.84 -3.47
N GLY A 481 32.80 -11.28 -2.44
CA GLY A 481 32.25 -10.16 -1.66
C GLY A 481 32.09 -8.87 -2.48
N ILE A 482 33.04 -8.59 -3.38
CA ILE A 482 33.02 -7.42 -4.27
C ILE A 482 31.84 -7.50 -5.24
N GLN A 483 31.58 -8.68 -5.81
CA GLN A 483 30.42 -8.84 -6.70
C GLN A 483 29.12 -8.64 -5.92
N PHE A 484 28.97 -9.16 -4.70
CA PHE A 484 27.76 -8.95 -3.88
C PHE A 484 27.51 -7.49 -3.49
N LEU A 485 28.56 -6.76 -3.08
CA LEU A 485 28.42 -5.36 -2.67
C LEU A 485 28.12 -4.42 -3.85
N LYS A 486 28.50 -4.78 -5.09
CA LYS A 486 27.99 -4.11 -6.30
C LYS A 486 26.46 -4.18 -6.43
N HIS A 487 25.80 -5.19 -5.87
CA HIS A 487 24.34 -5.28 -5.85
C HIS A 487 23.73 -4.34 -4.79
N ALA A 488 24.45 -4.09 -3.69
CA ALA A 488 24.07 -3.09 -2.70
C ALA A 488 24.18 -1.65 -3.26
N GLU A 489 25.17 -1.37 -4.13
CA GLU A 489 25.28 -0.07 -4.83
C GLU A 489 24.09 0.25 -5.73
N ARG A 490 23.38 -0.78 -6.19
CA ARG A 490 22.21 -0.61 -7.06
C ARG A 490 20.93 -0.38 -6.25
N CYS A 491 20.95 -0.63 -4.93
CA CYS A 491 19.82 -0.38 -4.03
C CYS A 491 19.78 1.09 -3.58
N LYS A 492 18.65 1.77 -3.78
CA LYS A 492 18.49 3.19 -3.40
C LYS A 492 18.49 3.38 -1.87
N ILE A 493 17.95 2.42 -1.13
CA ILE A 493 17.85 2.43 0.33
C ILE A 493 18.46 1.14 0.89
N LEU A 494 19.15 1.25 2.01
CA LEU A 494 19.70 0.09 2.73
C LEU A 494 18.93 -0.14 4.03
N LEU A 495 18.40 -1.35 4.23
CA LEU A 495 17.72 -1.74 5.46
C LEU A 495 18.62 -2.67 6.27
N PHE A 496 19.19 -2.16 7.37
CA PHE A 496 20.02 -2.92 8.29
C PHE A 496 19.15 -3.75 9.22
N ILE A 497 19.33 -5.06 9.24
CA ILE A 497 18.60 -6.00 10.07
C ILE A 497 19.54 -6.45 11.18
N LEU A 498 19.23 -6.03 12.41
CA LEU A 498 20.00 -6.35 13.61
C LEU A 498 19.21 -7.35 14.46
N ASP A 499 19.91 -8.32 15.04
CA ASP A 499 19.33 -9.25 15.98
C ASP A 499 19.43 -8.68 17.40
N VAL A 500 18.28 -8.36 18.00
CA VAL A 500 18.24 -7.74 19.33
C VAL A 500 18.53 -8.76 20.45
N THR A 501 18.58 -10.05 20.13
CA THR A 501 18.93 -11.08 21.12
C THR A 501 20.42 -11.21 21.38
N ASN A 502 21.26 -10.73 20.47
CA ASN A 502 22.71 -10.68 20.65
C ASN A 502 23.08 -9.78 21.83
N ASP A 503 24.24 -10.00 22.44
CA ASP A 503 24.66 -9.24 23.62
C ASP A 503 24.98 -7.78 23.29
N GLU A 504 25.56 -7.53 22.10
CA GLU A 504 25.90 -6.19 21.65
C GLU A 504 25.40 -5.90 20.22
N PRO A 505 24.09 -5.64 20.02
CA PRO A 505 23.55 -5.38 18.68
C PRO A 505 24.11 -4.11 18.01
N TRP A 506 24.66 -3.17 18.79
CA TRP A 506 25.37 -1.99 18.25
C TRP A 506 26.71 -2.38 17.59
N ALA A 507 27.42 -3.37 18.12
CA ALA A 507 28.67 -3.85 17.55
C ALA A 507 28.45 -4.54 16.19
N ASP A 508 27.32 -5.25 16.06
CA ASP A 508 26.87 -5.80 14.78
C ASP A 508 26.63 -4.69 13.74
N TYR A 509 26.03 -3.57 14.16
CA TYR A 509 25.83 -2.41 13.29
C TYR A 509 27.15 -1.78 12.85
N ASP A 510 28.07 -1.55 13.78
CA ASP A 510 29.38 -0.97 13.47
C ASP A 510 30.19 -1.87 12.53
N THR A 511 30.10 -3.19 12.72
CA THR A 511 30.73 -4.18 11.83
C THR A 511 30.17 -4.07 10.42
N LEU A 512 28.83 -4.07 10.26
CA LEU A 512 28.19 -3.96 8.94
C LEU A 512 28.53 -2.62 8.26
N ARG A 513 28.59 -1.53 9.03
CA ARG A 513 28.95 -0.20 8.52
C ARG A 513 30.40 -0.16 8.05
N HIS A 514 31.31 -0.75 8.82
CA HIS A 514 32.73 -0.85 8.45
C HIS A 514 32.92 -1.68 7.17
N GLU A 515 32.19 -2.79 7.03
CA GLU A 515 32.29 -3.62 5.82
C GLU A 515 31.76 -2.94 4.56
N ILE A 516 30.70 -2.14 4.70
CA ILE A 516 30.17 -1.34 3.60
C ILE A 516 31.15 -0.21 3.22
N SER A 517 31.75 0.47 4.20
CA SER A 517 32.72 1.55 3.93
C SER A 517 33.99 1.07 3.24
N GLU A 518 34.49 -0.11 3.61
CA GLU A 518 35.67 -0.72 3.00
C GLU A 518 35.45 -1.03 1.51
N PHE A 519 34.20 -1.23 1.09
CA PHE A 519 33.87 -1.47 -0.31
C PHE A 519 33.63 -0.17 -1.08
N ASN A 520 32.75 0.70 -0.58
CA ASN A 520 32.53 2.01 -1.16
C ASN A 520 32.03 2.98 -0.10
N ILE A 521 32.82 4.02 0.17
CA ILE A 521 32.51 5.05 1.16
C ILE A 521 31.15 5.72 0.92
N ARG A 522 30.76 5.87 -0.36
CA ARG A 522 29.49 6.51 -0.77
C ARG A 522 28.24 5.70 -0.39
N LEU A 523 28.39 4.42 -0.03
CA LEU A 523 27.25 3.61 0.43
C LEU A 523 26.80 3.99 1.85
N ASN A 524 27.71 4.52 2.68
CA ASN A 524 27.36 5.00 4.02
C ASN A 524 26.52 6.29 4.00
N ASP A 525 26.64 7.08 2.94
CA ASP A 525 25.88 8.32 2.77
C ASP A 525 24.45 8.06 2.26
N ARG A 526 24.12 6.82 1.91
CA ARG A 526 22.77 6.47 1.46
C ARG A 526 21.77 6.51 2.62
N MET A 527 20.52 6.81 2.26
CA MET A 527 19.42 6.68 3.20
C MET A 527 19.32 5.23 3.69
N HIS A 528 19.34 5.08 5.00
CA HIS A 528 19.29 3.78 5.64
C HIS A 528 18.32 3.77 6.83
N LEU A 529 17.82 2.59 7.14
CA LEU A 529 16.91 2.32 8.24
C LEU A 529 17.40 1.10 9.00
N ILE A 530 17.18 1.05 10.31
CA ILE A 530 17.50 -0.13 11.13
C ILE A 530 16.21 -0.86 11.50
N ALA A 531 16.11 -2.13 11.12
CA ALA A 531 15.10 -3.08 11.60
C ALA A 531 15.70 -3.92 12.74
N ALA A 532 15.33 -3.58 13.97
CA ALA A 532 15.70 -4.31 15.17
C ALA A 532 14.80 -5.55 15.31
N ASN A 533 15.28 -6.71 14.86
CA ASN A 533 14.50 -7.94 14.70
C ASN A 533 14.54 -8.85 15.94
N LYS A 534 13.61 -9.81 15.99
CA LYS A 534 13.44 -10.82 17.06
C LYS A 534 13.01 -10.27 18.43
N ILE A 535 12.22 -9.18 18.42
CA ILE A 535 11.65 -8.59 19.65
C ILE A 535 10.69 -9.52 20.42
N ASP A 536 10.30 -10.64 19.82
CA ASP A 536 9.47 -11.67 20.45
C ASP A 536 10.21 -12.52 21.49
N LEU A 537 11.55 -12.44 21.54
CA LEU A 537 12.37 -13.22 22.45
C LEU A 537 12.64 -12.47 23.77
N PRO A 538 12.77 -13.19 24.91
CA PRO A 538 12.97 -12.58 26.21
C PRO A 538 14.30 -11.82 26.28
N GLY A 539 14.34 -10.69 27.02
CA GLY A 539 15.50 -9.80 27.12
C GLY A 539 15.66 -8.82 25.96
N ALA A 540 14.87 -8.92 24.90
CA ALA A 540 14.96 -8.01 23.76
C ALA A 540 14.49 -6.57 24.07
N ALA A 541 13.59 -6.39 25.05
CA ALA A 541 13.06 -5.06 25.39
C ALA A 541 14.13 -4.14 26.00
N GLU A 542 14.90 -4.65 26.97
CA GLU A 542 16.01 -3.93 27.62
C GLU A 542 17.14 -3.63 26.63
N LYS A 543 17.51 -4.62 25.80
CA LYS A 543 18.54 -4.46 24.76
C LYS A 543 18.12 -3.47 23.66
N LEU A 544 16.83 -3.39 23.34
CA LEU A 544 16.29 -2.41 22.39
C LEU A 544 16.42 -0.97 22.91
N GLU A 545 16.21 -0.75 24.21
CA GLU A 545 16.39 0.57 24.83
C GLU A 545 17.86 1.00 24.75
N LEU A 546 18.79 0.12 25.14
CA LEU A 546 20.23 0.35 25.03
C LEU A 546 20.68 0.62 23.59
N LEU A 547 20.09 -0.09 22.61
CA LEU A 547 20.39 0.12 21.19
C LEU A 547 19.97 1.52 20.71
N LYS A 548 18.81 2.00 21.16
CA LYS A 548 18.30 3.35 20.82
C LYS A 548 19.11 4.46 21.49
N GLU A 549 19.64 4.22 22.68
CA GLU A 549 20.53 5.17 23.36
C GLU A 549 21.88 5.29 22.68
N LYS A 550 22.45 4.16 22.23
CA LYS A 550 23.77 4.13 21.58
C LYS A 550 23.76 4.59 20.13
N LEU A 551 22.66 4.39 19.39
CA LEU A 551 22.57 4.71 17.97
C LEU A 551 21.56 5.83 17.71
N ASN A 552 22.04 6.98 17.24
CA ASN A 552 21.20 8.11 16.82
C ASN A 552 20.71 7.96 15.37
N VAL A 553 20.12 6.81 15.04
CA VAL A 553 19.65 6.43 13.69
C VAL A 553 18.21 5.93 13.82
N PRO A 554 17.33 6.13 12.83
CA PRO A 554 15.95 5.61 12.89
C PRO A 554 15.93 4.08 13.02
N ILE A 555 15.39 3.61 14.15
CA ILE A 555 15.27 2.18 14.49
C ILE A 555 13.80 1.80 14.61
N VAL A 556 13.40 0.76 13.87
CA VAL A 556 12.07 0.16 13.93
C VAL A 556 12.18 -1.25 14.53
N PRO A 557 11.62 -1.50 15.72
CA PRO A 557 11.60 -2.83 16.31
C PRO A 557 10.59 -3.72 15.60
N VAL A 558 10.98 -4.92 15.18
CA VAL A 558 10.13 -5.86 14.43
C VAL A 558 10.26 -7.30 14.91
N SER A 559 9.19 -8.08 14.77
CA SER A 559 9.27 -9.54 14.80
C SER A 559 8.86 -10.08 13.44
N ALA A 560 9.85 -10.48 12.63
CA ALA A 560 9.58 -11.07 11.32
C ALA A 560 8.77 -12.38 11.41
N LYS A 561 8.94 -13.14 12.51
CA LYS A 561 8.26 -14.44 12.72
C LYS A 561 6.80 -14.28 13.10
N LEU A 562 6.48 -13.36 14.01
CA LEU A 562 5.11 -13.11 14.47
C LEU A 562 4.37 -12.07 13.61
N GLY A 563 5.09 -11.34 12.77
CA GLY A 563 4.54 -10.22 11.99
C GLY A 563 4.34 -8.94 12.81
N THR A 564 4.88 -8.88 14.02
CA THR A 564 4.76 -7.72 14.90
C THR A 564 5.50 -6.52 14.31
N ASN A 565 4.81 -5.39 14.22
CA ASN A 565 5.35 -4.09 13.77
C ASN A 565 5.89 -4.02 12.32
N VAL A 566 5.67 -5.07 11.51
CA VAL A 566 6.11 -5.11 10.10
C VAL A 566 5.42 -4.03 9.25
N SER A 567 4.16 -3.70 9.53
CA SER A 567 3.44 -2.61 8.85
C SER A 567 4.09 -1.25 9.06
N THR A 568 4.58 -0.99 10.27
CA THR A 568 5.28 0.25 10.62
C THR A 568 6.61 0.34 9.90
N LEU A 569 7.36 -0.78 9.85
CA LEU A 569 8.59 -0.86 9.08
C LEU A 569 8.36 -0.53 7.59
N LEU A 570 7.33 -1.10 6.98
CA LEU A 570 7.00 -0.83 5.58
C LEU A 570 6.56 0.62 5.35
N ARG A 571 5.83 1.22 6.30
CA ARG A 571 5.45 2.63 6.24
C ARG A 571 6.67 3.56 6.29
N GLU A 572 7.60 3.33 7.21
CA GLU A 572 8.84 4.13 7.31
C GLU A 572 9.72 3.93 6.06
N LEU A 573 9.77 2.72 5.53
CA LEU A 573 10.47 2.40 4.28
C LEU A 573 9.84 3.12 3.07
N ARG A 574 8.51 3.27 3.03
CA ARG A 574 7.81 4.08 2.01
C ARG A 574 8.21 5.56 2.08
N ILE A 575 8.21 6.15 3.29
CA ILE A 575 8.61 7.55 3.48
C ILE A 575 10.03 7.79 2.98
N LEU A 576 10.95 6.87 3.26
CA LEU A 576 12.33 6.96 2.75
C LEU A 576 12.38 6.84 1.23
N TYR A 577 11.57 5.96 0.63
CA TYR A 577 11.50 5.81 -0.82
C TYR A 577 11.04 7.09 -1.51
N ASP A 578 9.96 7.70 -1.03
CA ASP A 578 9.42 8.93 -1.61
C ASP A 578 10.44 10.07 -1.58
N LYS A 579 11.15 10.24 -0.45
CA LYS A 579 12.24 11.22 -0.34
C LYS A 579 13.37 10.99 -1.33
N VAL A 580 13.73 9.73 -1.60
CA VAL A 580 14.76 9.43 -2.59
C VAL A 580 14.27 9.72 -4.01
N VAL A 581 12.99 9.49 -4.32
CA VAL A 581 12.41 9.83 -5.62
C VAL A 581 12.41 11.35 -5.81
N GLU A 582 11.90 12.12 -4.84
CA GLU A 582 11.87 13.59 -4.89
C GLU A 582 13.28 14.22 -5.04
N ASN A 583 14.28 13.71 -4.32
CA ASN A 583 15.66 14.21 -4.41
C ASN A 583 16.28 13.99 -5.80
N ASN A 584 15.94 12.88 -6.48
CA ASN A 584 16.42 12.62 -7.83
C ASN A 584 15.74 13.52 -8.86
N GLU A 585 14.45 13.82 -8.68
CA GLU A 585 13.71 14.74 -9.57
C GLU A 585 14.23 16.18 -9.46
N ASN A 586 14.53 16.63 -8.25
CA ASN A 586 15.11 17.96 -8.01
C ASN A 586 16.53 18.10 -8.56
N ALA A 587 17.37 17.07 -8.44
CA ALA A 587 18.71 17.07 -9.04
C ALA A 587 18.69 17.19 -10.57
N LEU A 588 17.67 16.62 -11.22
CA LEU A 588 17.48 16.68 -12.68
C LEU A 588 16.90 18.01 -13.19
N GLN A 589 16.26 18.82 -12.33
CA GLN A 589 15.82 20.17 -12.69
C GLN A 589 16.99 21.16 -12.73
N TYR A 590 17.96 21.03 -11.81
CA TYR A 590 19.16 21.88 -11.79
C TYR A 590 20.11 21.65 -12.98
N GLU A 591 20.11 20.47 -13.62
CA GLU A 591 20.88 20.23 -14.85
C GLU A 591 20.22 20.80 -16.13
N LYS A 592 18.92 21.16 -16.08
CA LYS A 592 18.20 21.73 -17.23
C LYS A 592 18.28 23.24 -17.35
N ASP A 593 18.68 23.93 -16.29
CA ASP A 593 18.97 25.37 -16.29
C ASP A 593 20.45 25.62 -16.01
N PRO A 594 21.37 25.35 -16.96
CA PRO A 594 22.66 26.02 -16.94
C PRO A 594 22.40 27.45 -17.43
N ASN A 595 22.76 28.45 -16.61
CA ASN A 595 22.88 29.84 -17.06
C ASN A 595 23.66 29.95 -18.38
#